data_AF-A0A3M1AHD1-F1
#
_entry.id   AF-A0A3M1AHD1-F1
#
_cell.length_a   1.000
_cell.length_b   1.000
_cell.length_c   1.000
_cell.angle_alpha   90.00
_cell.angle_beta   90.00
_cell.angle_gamma   90.00
#
_symmetry.space_group_name_H-M   'P 1'
#
loop_
_entity.id
_entity.type
_entity.pdbx_description
1 polymer ?
#
loop_
_entity_poly.entity_id
_entity_poly.type
_entity_poly.pdbx_seq_one_letter_code
_entity_poly.pdbx_strand_id
1 'polypeptide(L)'
;PVDYPDFALAVAEAVANGEAQFGIIIDGAGIGSAMVANKVPGVRAACCNDLFTAMNSREHNGANVLTLGGRVIGEALAKKIVLTWLNTHFGGGRHQRRLQKISAVDQKYRKPL
;
A
#
# COMPACT_ATOMS: atom_id res chain seq x y z
N PRO A 1 -12.39 -11.80 17.33
CA PRO A 1 -11.07 -11.93 16.66
C PRO A 1 -11.31 -12.34 15.20
N VAL A 2 -10.48 -11.85 14.28
CA VAL A 2 -10.55 -12.17 12.84
C VAL A 2 -9.13 -12.22 12.28
N ASP A 3 -8.98 -12.80 11.09
CA ASP A 3 -7.71 -12.91 10.40
C ASP A 3 -7.53 -11.76 9.41
N TYR A 4 -6.57 -10.87 9.69
CA TYR A 4 -6.28 -9.71 8.83
C TYR A 4 -5.99 -10.07 7.35
N PRO A 5 -5.43 -11.26 6.99
CA PRO A 5 -5.20 -11.60 5.58
C PRO A 5 -6.48 -11.56 4.73
N ASP A 6 -7.63 -11.96 5.27
CA ASP A 6 -8.89 -12.01 4.52
C ASP A 6 -9.31 -10.62 4.05
N PHE A 7 -9.23 -9.64 4.95
CA PHE A 7 -9.56 -8.24 4.66
C PHE A 7 -8.51 -7.56 3.79
N ALA A 8 -7.23 -7.86 4.04
CA ALA A 8 -6.14 -7.32 3.25
C ALA A 8 -6.20 -7.81 1.80
N LEU A 9 -6.54 -9.09 1.58
CA LEU A 9 -6.74 -9.66 0.25
C LEU A 9 -7.92 -8.98 -0.46
N ALA A 10 -9.08 -8.86 0.19
CA ALA A 10 -10.26 -8.24 -0.41
C ALA A 10 -9.98 -6.81 -0.91
N VAL A 11 -9.29 -5.99 -0.12
CA VAL A 11 -8.91 -4.62 -0.53
C VAL A 11 -7.87 -4.66 -1.67
N ALA A 12 -6.89 -5.55 -1.59
CA ALA A 12 -5.86 -5.67 -2.61
C ALA A 12 -6.42 -6.13 -3.96
N GLU A 13 -7.38 -7.07 -3.97
CA GLU A 13 -8.07 -7.52 -5.18
C GLU A 13 -8.93 -6.42 -5.79
N ALA A 14 -9.70 -5.68 -4.99
CA ALA A 14 -10.48 -4.54 -5.48
C ALA A 14 -9.59 -3.49 -6.17
N VAL A 15 -8.40 -3.23 -5.62
CA VAL A 15 -7.42 -2.31 -6.25
C VAL A 15 -6.79 -2.92 -7.51
N ALA A 16 -6.42 -4.20 -7.48
CA ALA A 16 -5.81 -4.88 -8.61
C ALA A 16 -6.76 -5.02 -9.81
N ASN A 17 -8.04 -5.25 -9.54
CA ASN A 17 -9.10 -5.40 -10.55
C ASN A 17 -9.59 -4.04 -11.08
N GLY A 18 -9.18 -2.93 -10.47
CA GLY A 18 -9.62 -1.58 -10.86
C GLY A 18 -11.02 -1.21 -10.35
N GLU A 19 -11.60 -2.00 -9.46
CA GLU A 19 -12.85 -1.67 -8.75
C GLU A 19 -12.67 -0.47 -7.82
N ALA A 20 -11.46 -0.32 -7.28
CA ALA A 20 -11.03 0.83 -6.51
C ALA A 20 -9.70 1.39 -7.05
N GLN A 21 -9.58 2.71 -7.10
CA GLN A 21 -8.32 3.36 -7.47
C GLN A 21 -7.23 3.17 -6.40
N PHE A 22 -7.65 3.19 -5.12
CA PHE A 22 -6.77 3.11 -3.95
C PHE A 22 -7.41 2.26 -2.85
N GLY A 23 -6.56 1.66 -2.01
CA GLY A 23 -6.98 0.93 -0.82
C GLY A 23 -6.35 1.45 0.47
N ILE A 24 -7.07 1.38 1.58
CA ILE A 24 -6.55 1.67 2.92
C ILE A 24 -6.92 0.49 3.84
N ILE A 25 -5.92 -0.12 4.49
CA ILE A 25 -6.11 -1.27 5.38
C ILE A 25 -5.59 -0.91 6.78
N ILE A 26 -6.33 -1.28 7.82
CA ILE A 26 -5.95 -1.00 9.21
C ILE A 26 -5.94 -2.32 9.98
N ASP A 27 -4.78 -2.69 10.53
CA ASP A 27 -4.65 -3.79 11.49
C ASP A 27 -3.93 -3.30 12.76
N GLY A 28 -3.51 -4.19 13.65
CA GLY A 28 -2.76 -3.80 14.86
C GLY A 28 -1.49 -2.99 14.56
N ALA A 29 -0.65 -3.45 13.63
CA ALA A 29 0.64 -2.84 13.29
C ALA A 29 0.73 -2.31 11.84
N GLY A 30 -0.21 -2.69 10.97
CA GLY A 30 -0.25 -2.41 9.53
C GLY A 30 0.66 -3.33 8.69
N ILE A 31 1.63 -3.98 9.32
CA ILE A 31 2.69 -4.74 8.63
C ILE A 31 2.15 -6.02 8.01
N GLY A 32 1.33 -6.78 8.74
CA GLY A 32 0.76 -8.05 8.26
C GLY A 32 -0.11 -7.82 7.02
N SER A 33 -1.00 -6.84 7.08
CA SER A 33 -1.82 -6.46 5.93
C SER A 33 -1.00 -6.04 4.72
N ALA A 34 0.10 -5.28 4.92
CA ALA A 34 0.98 -4.91 3.82
C ALA A 34 1.68 -6.12 3.20
N MET A 35 2.11 -7.10 4.01
CA MET A 35 2.73 -8.32 3.50
C MET A 35 1.77 -9.12 2.63
N VAL A 36 0.49 -9.24 3.02
CA VAL A 36 -0.55 -9.94 2.26
C VAL A 36 -0.91 -9.18 0.98
N ALA A 37 -1.22 -7.88 1.10
CA ALA A 37 -1.63 -7.06 -0.04
C ALA A 37 -0.55 -7.04 -1.14
N ASN A 38 0.73 -6.98 -0.77
CA ASN A 38 1.85 -7.04 -1.74
C ASN A 38 2.04 -8.41 -2.42
N LYS A 39 1.28 -9.45 -2.05
CA LYS A 39 1.23 -10.71 -2.82
C LYS A 39 0.30 -10.62 -4.03
N VAL A 40 -0.63 -9.67 -4.03
CA VAL A 40 -1.56 -9.47 -5.14
C VAL A 40 -0.84 -8.70 -6.26
N PRO A 41 -0.70 -9.29 -7.46
CA PRO A 41 0.02 -8.64 -8.55
C PRO A 41 -0.56 -7.28 -8.91
N GLY A 42 0.30 -6.26 -9.05
CA GLY A 42 -0.11 -4.88 -9.35
C GLY A 42 -0.38 -4.02 -8.11
N VAL A 43 -0.45 -4.63 -6.92
CA VAL A 43 -0.56 -3.92 -5.64
C VAL A 43 0.82 -3.54 -5.12
N ARG A 44 0.93 -2.31 -4.64
CA ARG A 44 2.08 -1.75 -3.93
C ARG A 44 1.55 -1.14 -2.64
N ALA A 45 1.53 -1.96 -1.59
CA ALA A 45 1.09 -1.60 -0.27
C ALA A 45 2.24 -1.05 0.58
N ALA A 46 2.03 0.10 1.22
CA ALA A 46 2.99 0.73 2.11
C ALA A 46 2.43 0.88 3.52
N CYS A 47 3.14 0.35 4.52
CA CYS A 47 2.83 0.58 5.92
C CYS A 47 3.45 1.90 6.37
N CYS A 48 2.64 2.90 6.72
CA CYS A 48 3.11 4.23 7.06
C CYS A 48 2.62 4.66 8.44
N ASN A 49 3.55 5.03 9.32
CA ASN A 49 3.26 5.47 10.69
C ASN A 49 3.60 6.94 10.93
N ASP A 50 4.00 7.66 9.88
CA ASP A 50 4.28 9.09 9.90
C ASP A 50 3.98 9.72 8.53
N LEU A 51 4.01 11.06 8.47
CA LEU A 51 3.69 11.80 7.24
C LEU A 51 4.78 11.66 6.16
N PHE A 52 6.04 11.49 6.56
CA PHE A 52 7.15 11.39 5.63
C PHE A 52 7.07 10.09 4.81
N THR A 53 6.88 8.96 5.49
CA THR A 53 6.71 7.64 4.87
C THR A 53 5.45 7.59 4.01
N ALA A 54 4.36 8.24 4.45
CA ALA A 54 3.14 8.36 3.66
C ALA A 54 3.38 9.08 2.33
N MET A 55 3.98 10.27 2.37
CA MET A 55 4.34 11.05 1.18
C MET A 55 5.33 10.29 0.29
N ASN A 56 6.40 9.75 0.86
CA ASN A 56 7.42 9.00 0.13
C ASN A 56 6.82 7.77 -0.57
N SER A 57 5.91 7.04 0.08
CA SER A 57 5.25 5.87 -0.52
C SER A 57 4.51 6.21 -1.81
N ARG A 58 3.85 7.37 -1.85
CA ARG A 58 3.11 7.86 -3.02
C ARG A 58 4.04 8.44 -4.06
N GLU A 59 4.83 9.43 -3.66
CA GLU A 59 5.68 10.20 -4.58
C GLU A 59 6.73 9.32 -5.24
N HIS A 60 7.40 8.46 -4.48
CA HIS A 60 8.54 7.69 -4.98
C HIS A 60 8.19 6.29 -5.45
N ASN A 61 7.17 5.66 -4.85
CA ASN A 61 6.91 4.23 -5.06
C ASN A 61 5.57 3.99 -5.75
N GLY A 62 4.77 5.03 -5.97
CA GLY A 62 3.45 4.90 -6.60
C GLY A 62 2.56 3.92 -5.83
N ALA A 63 2.65 3.90 -4.50
CA ALA A 63 1.85 3.03 -3.65
C ALA A 63 0.36 3.27 -3.94
N ASN A 64 -0.39 2.20 -4.21
CA ASN A 64 -1.83 2.23 -4.44
C ASN A 64 -2.62 1.61 -3.28
N VAL A 65 -1.92 1.08 -2.27
CA VAL A 65 -2.51 0.66 -0.99
C VAL A 65 -1.71 1.27 0.16
N LEU A 66 -2.41 1.84 1.14
CA LEU A 66 -1.86 2.30 2.41
C LEU A 66 -2.25 1.31 3.50
N THR A 67 -1.31 0.97 4.39
CA THR A 67 -1.64 0.24 5.62
C THR A 67 -1.22 1.02 6.85
N LEU A 68 -2.02 0.92 7.92
CA LEU A 68 -1.82 1.64 9.17
C LEU A 68 -1.90 0.69 10.37
N GLY A 69 -1.07 0.95 11.38
CA GLY A 69 -1.13 0.26 12.66
C GLY A 69 -2.04 0.98 13.66
N GLY A 70 -3.24 0.45 13.88
CA GLY A 70 -4.20 0.99 14.85
C GLY A 70 -3.74 0.93 16.32
N ARG A 71 -2.70 0.14 16.64
CA ARG A 71 -2.03 0.14 17.95
C ARG A 71 -0.71 0.93 17.97
N VAL A 72 -0.31 1.48 16.82
CA VAL A 72 0.98 2.18 16.65
C VAL A 72 0.78 3.69 16.65
N ILE A 73 -0.29 4.18 16.02
CA ILE A 73 -0.56 5.61 15.86
C ILE A 73 -1.96 5.98 16.39
N GLY A 74 -2.08 7.19 16.93
CA GLY A 74 -3.37 7.74 17.36
C GLY A 74 -4.22 8.24 16.19
N GLU A 75 -5.53 8.33 16.39
CA GLU A 75 -6.52 8.70 15.35
C GLU A 75 -6.20 10.01 14.62
N ALA A 76 -5.80 11.05 15.37
CA ALA A 76 -5.47 12.35 14.78
C ALA A 76 -4.29 12.27 13.81
N LEU A 77 -3.27 11.46 14.14
CA LEU A 77 -2.13 11.23 13.26
C LEU A 77 -2.52 10.35 12.06
N ALA A 78 -3.31 9.30 12.28
CA ALA A 78 -3.82 8.43 11.21
C ALA A 78 -4.59 9.23 10.14
N LYS A 79 -5.49 10.12 10.55
CA LYS A 79 -6.23 11.00 9.62
C LYS A 79 -5.29 11.89 8.80
N LYS A 80 -4.26 12.47 9.43
CA LYS A 80 -3.25 13.29 8.71
C LYS A 80 -2.46 12.45 7.72
N ILE A 81 -2.05 11.23 8.10
CA ILE A 81 -1.35 10.30 7.21
C ILE A 81 -2.20 9.96 5.99
N VAL A 82 -3.48 9.60 6.19
CA VAL A 82 -4.41 9.30 5.09
C VAL A 82 -4.55 10.50 4.15
N LEU A 83 -4.77 11.70 4.69
CA LEU A 83 -4.91 12.91 3.88
C LEU A 83 -3.61 13.24 3.12
N THR A 84 -2.45 13.15 3.76
CA THR A 84 -1.16 13.34 3.08
C THR A 84 -0.97 12.32 1.96
N TRP A 85 -1.28 11.06 2.21
CA TRP A 85 -1.14 9.98 1.23
C TRP A 85 -2.07 10.19 0.02
N LEU A 86 -3.36 10.49 0.25
CA LEU A 86 -4.32 10.71 -0.83
C LEU A 86 -3.97 11.93 -1.70
N ASN A 87 -3.43 12.99 -1.10
CA ASN A 87 -3.08 14.22 -1.82
C ASN A 87 -1.68 14.21 -2.45
N THR A 88 -0.84 13.21 -2.13
CA THR A 88 0.50 13.11 -2.71
C THR A 88 0.43 12.45 -4.08
N HIS A 89 0.93 13.18 -5.08
CA HIS A 89 1.01 12.72 -6.46
C HIS A 89 2.29 11.93 -6.70
N PHE A 90 2.26 11.00 -7.65
CA PHE A 90 3.45 10.27 -8.06
C PHE A 90 4.44 11.20 -8.79
N GLY A 91 5.72 11.15 -8.40
CA GLY A 91 6.74 12.09 -8.86
C GLY A 91 7.35 11.78 -10.23
N GLY A 92 7.05 10.62 -10.84
CA GLY A 92 7.55 10.27 -12.17
C GLY A 92 9.09 10.23 -12.29
N GLY A 93 9.63 10.54 -13.47
CA GLY A 93 11.08 10.66 -13.69
C GLY A 93 11.89 9.45 -13.20
N ARG A 94 12.87 9.68 -12.32
CA ARG A 94 13.70 8.60 -11.74
C ARG A 94 12.89 7.56 -10.96
N HIS A 95 11.73 7.94 -10.43
CA HIS A 95 10.84 7.08 -9.66
C HIS A 95 10.11 6.09 -10.57
N GLN A 96 9.72 6.52 -11.77
CA GLN A 96 9.13 5.63 -12.78
C GLN A 96 10.06 4.46 -13.13
N ARG A 97 11.35 4.75 -13.34
CA ARG A 97 12.37 3.72 -13.61
C ARG A 97 12.50 2.71 -12.45
N ARG A 98 12.37 3.16 -11.21
CA ARG A 98 12.43 2.28 -10.02
C ARG A 98 11.17 1.46 -9.88
N LEU A 99 10.00 2.06 -10.13
CA LEU A 99 8.71 1.36 -10.14
C LEU A 99 8.68 0.24 -11.18
N GLN A 100 9.24 0.47 -12.37
CA GLN A 100 9.40 -0.57 -13.39
C GLN A 100 10.26 -1.74 -12.90
N LYS A 101 11.33 -1.48 -12.13
CA LYS A 101 12.15 -2.55 -11.53
C LYS A 101 11.38 -3.34 -10.47
N ILE A 102 10.54 -2.70 -9.67
CA ILE A 102 9.65 -3.39 -8.72
C ILE A 102 8.69 -4.31 -9.49
N SER A 103 8.05 -3.77 -10.54
CA SER A 103 7.12 -4.56 -11.38
C SER A 103 7.81 -5.75 -12.06
N ALA A 104 9.08 -5.60 -12.46
CA ALA A 104 9.86 -6.70 -13.01
C ALA A 104 10.18 -7.80 -11.99
N VAL A 105 10.34 -7.45 -10.70
CA VAL A 105 10.47 -8.44 -9.62
C VAL A 105 9.18 -9.24 -9.48
N ASP A 106 8.03 -8.57 -9.48
CA ASP A 106 6.72 -9.23 -9.40
C ASP A 106 6.54 -10.21 -10.57
N GLN A 107 6.83 -9.78 -11.79
CA GLN A 107 6.75 -10.63 -12.99
C GLN A 107 7.70 -11.83 -12.93
N LYS A 108 8.93 -11.64 -12.43
CA LYS A 108 9.93 -12.72 -12.32
C LYS A 108 9.48 -13.85 -11.39
N TYR A 109 8.81 -13.51 -10.28
CA TYR A 109 8.42 -14.49 -9.25
C TYR A 109 6.95 -14.91 -9.31
N ARG A 110 6.15 -14.30 -10.19
CA ARG A 110 4.77 -14.73 -10.44
C ARG A 110 4.78 -16.11 -11.09
N LYS A 111 4.25 -17.11 -10.38
CA LYS A 111 3.97 -18.42 -10.98
C LYS A 111 2.66 -18.33 -11.77
N PRO A 112 2.58 -18.94 -12.97
CA PRO A 112 1.28 -19.13 -13.61
C PRO A 112 0.39 -19.96 -12.68
N LEU A 113 -0.90 -19.60 -12.65
CA LEU A 113 -1.94 -20.36 -11.96
C LEU A 113 -2.14 -21.71 -12.63
#